data_AF-A0A3G6S053-F1
#
_entry.id   AF-A0A3G6S053-F1
#
_cell.length_a   1.000
_cell.length_b   1.000
_cell.length_c   1.000
_cell.angle_alpha   90.00
_cell.angle_beta   90.00
_cell.angle_gamma   90.00
#
_symmetry.space_group_name_H-M   'P 1'
#
loop_
_entity.id
_entity.type
_entity.pdbx_description
1 polymer ?
#
loop_
_entity_poly.entity_id
_entity_poly.type
_entity_poly.pdbx_seq_one_letter_code
_entity_poly.pdbx_strand_id
1 'polypeptide(L)'
;MKKTVFFLALFFALNSCTQEELRNENPNTEMSQKTPLTEKQINERINQAIKNEGTFNWKNESDHFLWSAIFRGNRMVSIGFGSSKDDFDRSKSPDNKNMEDEILNAIAKSEGRGSARFLLNSDKYLNQLDVTIEKEETITALRQMKNIRYVEPADYHYFENEAKYNTTSKSSGSGSSGCGFSTATLSAVDYTSTTPTAKIPWAFTKHNIPDAWNYSTGAGVTIGLIDTGVSPDQSLLGSSFNNGASSGRTITKFGVYNADGSADQCGHGTKMASVMAAPRNNAGLPVGVAYNANLIAYRAAENVVLETSSEQNGVKTAFTDLGNNTNVKIISMSMGHIFSVGKIEDGVKYAYARGKLIFCAGGTSTSFTNFVGVIFPASMPETQAITGVKEGTSNQKCNVCHSGSQIDFTFQMERASGNTVPVLSYYNGQADYVGGSSVATAATAGIAALVWAKNPSWTRDQVLNKMRQSATYYPTVNSSYGYGNINVLKAVQ
;
A
#
# COMPACT_ATOMS: atom_id res chain seq x y z
N MET A 1 72.92 0.79 -60.37
CA MET A 1 71.94 1.89 -60.50
C MET A 1 71.82 2.60 -59.16
N LYS A 2 72.18 3.89 -59.15
CA LYS A 2 71.75 5.03 -58.31
C LYS A 2 71.43 4.79 -56.81
N LYS A 3 71.86 5.59 -55.82
CA LYS A 3 72.70 6.80 -55.67
C LYS A 3 72.88 6.94 -54.13
N THR A 4 74.10 7.01 -53.58
CA THR A 4 74.73 8.24 -53.01
C THR A 4 73.87 8.96 -51.94
N VAL A 5 74.15 8.79 -50.64
CA VAL A 5 75.11 9.55 -49.76
C VAL A 5 74.53 10.89 -49.29
N PHE A 6 74.44 11.13 -47.96
CA PHE A 6 75.28 12.13 -47.26
C PHE A 6 75.13 12.09 -45.72
N PHE A 7 76.30 12.19 -45.09
CA PHE A 7 76.65 12.35 -43.68
C PHE A 7 76.24 13.71 -43.07
N LEU A 8 76.03 13.78 -41.75
CA LEU A 8 76.83 14.55 -40.76
C LEU A 8 76.14 14.43 -39.37
N ALA A 9 76.78 13.87 -38.33
CA ALA A 9 77.53 14.56 -37.26
C ALA A 9 76.61 15.22 -36.20
N LEU A 10 76.81 15.22 -34.88
CA LEU A 10 77.95 14.92 -34.01
C LEU A 10 77.47 14.99 -32.52
N PHE A 11 78.02 14.11 -31.66
CA PHE A 11 78.52 14.32 -30.27
C PHE A 11 77.66 14.56 -28.98
N PHE A 12 78.13 13.81 -27.94
CA PHE A 12 78.21 14.00 -26.47
C PHE A 12 76.90 14.13 -25.65
N ALA A 13 76.52 13.16 -24.80
CA ALA A 13 77.04 12.72 -23.49
C ALA A 13 76.40 13.43 -22.28
N LEU A 14 75.83 12.65 -21.34
CA LEU A 14 76.28 12.50 -19.94
C LEU A 14 75.17 11.94 -19.04
N ASN A 15 75.62 11.10 -18.10
CA ASN A 15 74.92 10.58 -16.93
C ASN A 15 74.28 11.67 -16.06
N SER A 16 73.18 11.34 -15.36
CA SER A 16 73.17 11.36 -13.88
C SER A 16 71.86 10.83 -13.31
N CYS A 17 71.94 9.83 -12.43
CA CYS A 17 70.89 9.46 -11.50
C CYS A 17 70.78 10.52 -10.40
N THR A 18 69.59 10.78 -9.86
CA THR A 18 69.45 11.12 -8.42
C THR A 18 68.02 10.91 -7.93
N GLN A 19 67.93 9.95 -7.00
CA GLN A 19 67.04 9.82 -5.84
C GLN A 19 65.52 9.68 -6.00
N GLU A 20 65.08 8.44 -5.74
CA GLU A 20 63.80 8.10 -5.12
C GLU A 20 63.69 8.78 -3.74
N GLU A 21 62.68 9.63 -3.58
CA GLU A 21 62.04 9.84 -2.28
C GLU A 21 60.75 9.01 -2.24
N LEU A 22 60.80 7.92 -1.47
CA LEU A 22 59.63 7.17 -1.04
C LEU A 22 58.77 8.06 -0.14
N ARG A 23 57.77 8.70 -0.74
CA ARG A 23 56.70 9.36 0.00
C ARG A 23 55.79 8.27 0.56
N ASN A 24 55.88 8.05 1.88
CA ASN A 24 54.89 7.31 2.65
C ASN A 24 53.52 8.01 2.47
N GLU A 25 52.69 7.51 1.56
CA GLU A 25 51.28 7.86 1.52
C GLU A 25 50.57 7.11 2.66
N ASN A 26 50.18 7.88 3.68
CA ASN A 26 49.17 7.48 4.65
C ASN A 26 47.87 7.14 3.90
N PRO A 27 47.31 5.93 3.98
CA PRO A 27 46.00 5.63 3.44
C PRO A 27 44.93 6.05 4.46
N ASN A 28 44.91 7.32 4.83
CA ASN A 28 43.72 7.94 5.40
C ASN A 28 43.12 8.84 4.32
N THR A 29 42.66 8.20 3.24
CA THR A 29 41.68 8.83 2.36
C THR A 29 40.39 8.90 3.17
N GLU A 30 40.21 9.98 3.93
CA GLU A 30 38.87 10.39 4.35
C GLU A 30 38.05 10.45 3.07
N MET A 31 37.12 9.51 2.89
CA MET A 31 36.16 9.58 1.81
C MET A 31 35.39 10.89 2.01
N SER A 32 35.72 11.89 1.20
CA SER A 32 35.01 13.17 1.21
C SER A 32 33.55 12.87 0.86
N GLN A 33 32.67 13.12 1.82
CA GLN A 33 31.24 12.86 1.67
C GLN A 33 30.73 13.63 0.46
N LYS A 34 30.23 12.92 -0.56
CA LYS A 34 29.73 13.54 -1.78
C LYS A 34 28.53 14.42 -1.46
N THR A 35 28.37 15.52 -2.20
CA THR A 35 27.16 16.35 -2.10
C THR A 35 25.93 15.51 -2.44
N PRO A 36 24.89 15.47 -1.58
CA PRO A 36 23.69 14.69 -1.85
C PRO A 36 22.92 15.27 -3.04
N LEU A 37 22.31 14.38 -3.83
CA LEU A 37 21.39 14.77 -4.89
C LEU A 37 20.25 15.66 -4.34
N THR A 38 19.72 16.52 -5.21
CA THR A 38 18.52 17.30 -4.92
C THR A 38 17.27 16.44 -5.02
N GLU A 39 16.21 16.81 -4.29
CA GLU A 39 14.88 16.18 -4.39
C GLU A 39 14.39 16.09 -5.84
N LYS A 40 14.62 17.15 -6.62
CA LYS A 40 14.28 17.19 -8.05
C LYS A 40 15.01 16.11 -8.86
N GLN A 41 16.33 15.96 -8.69
CA GLN A 41 17.11 14.93 -9.40
C GLN A 41 16.66 13.52 -9.01
N ILE A 42 16.35 13.31 -7.73
CA ILE A 42 15.87 12.01 -7.24
C ILE A 42 14.51 11.68 -7.87
N ASN A 43 13.56 12.62 -7.83
CA ASN A 43 12.24 12.42 -8.42
C ASN A 43 12.28 12.26 -9.94
N GLU A 44 13.12 13.01 -10.66
CA GLU A 44 13.30 12.85 -12.11
C GLU A 44 13.76 11.43 -12.47
N ARG A 45 14.71 10.87 -11.69
CA ARG A 45 15.17 9.49 -11.87
C ARG A 45 14.08 8.46 -11.54
N ILE A 46 13.32 8.66 -10.46
CA ILE A 46 12.17 7.81 -10.10
C ILE A 46 11.13 7.83 -11.22
N ASN A 47 10.75 9.02 -11.69
CA ASN A 47 9.80 9.20 -12.79
C ASN A 47 10.27 8.51 -14.08
N GLN A 48 11.56 8.63 -14.40
CA GLN A 48 12.17 7.96 -15.54
C GLN A 48 12.12 6.44 -15.39
N ALA A 49 12.41 5.89 -14.21
CA ALA A 49 12.32 4.45 -13.95
C ALA A 49 10.88 3.95 -14.15
N ILE A 50 9.90 4.61 -13.53
CA ILE A 50 8.49 4.21 -13.64
C ILE A 50 8.00 4.28 -15.09
N LYS A 51 8.38 5.33 -15.83
CA LYS A 51 7.99 5.48 -17.23
C LYS A 51 8.59 4.40 -18.13
N ASN A 52 9.85 4.00 -17.89
CA ASN A 52 10.58 3.09 -18.76
C ASN A 52 10.37 1.62 -18.38
N GLU A 53 10.26 1.33 -17.09
CA GLU A 53 10.27 -0.02 -16.51
C GLU A 53 8.91 -0.40 -15.89
N GLY A 54 7.99 0.55 -15.76
CA GLY A 54 6.66 0.37 -15.13
C GLY A 54 6.68 0.41 -13.60
N THR A 55 7.86 0.44 -12.97
CA THR A 55 8.04 0.49 -11.52
C THR A 55 9.37 1.16 -11.15
N PHE A 56 9.56 1.44 -9.87
CA PHE A 56 10.83 1.88 -9.30
C PHE A 56 11.22 0.95 -8.12
N ASN A 57 12.52 0.70 -7.94
CA ASN A 57 13.03 -0.09 -6.82
C ASN A 57 14.38 0.45 -6.35
N TRP A 58 14.45 0.84 -5.07
CA TRP A 58 15.65 1.39 -4.42
C TRP A 58 16.88 0.48 -4.55
N LYS A 59 16.68 -0.85 -4.57
CA LYS A 59 17.76 -1.85 -4.69
C LYS A 59 18.55 -1.72 -6.00
N ASN A 60 17.95 -1.18 -7.06
CA ASN A 60 18.57 -1.05 -8.36
C ASN A 60 19.42 0.21 -8.50
N GLU A 61 19.28 1.16 -7.57
CA GLU A 61 19.99 2.44 -7.62
C GLU A 61 21.38 2.34 -6.98
N SER A 62 22.25 3.30 -7.32
CA SER A 62 23.58 3.43 -6.70
C SER A 62 23.50 3.76 -5.21
N ASP A 63 24.54 3.41 -4.45
CA ASP A 63 24.64 3.75 -3.01
C ASP A 63 24.49 5.25 -2.78
N HIS A 64 25.12 6.08 -3.63
CA HIS A 64 25.02 7.52 -3.55
C HIS A 64 23.60 8.04 -3.78
N PHE A 65 22.85 7.44 -4.72
CA PHE A 65 21.46 7.80 -4.98
C PHE A 65 20.57 7.46 -3.78
N LEU A 66 20.69 6.23 -3.27
CA LEU A 66 19.95 5.77 -2.10
C LEU A 66 20.27 6.62 -0.87
N TRP A 67 21.55 6.86 -0.59
CA TRP A 67 22.00 7.73 0.50
C TRP A 67 21.47 9.15 0.35
N SER A 68 21.46 9.71 -0.87
CA SER A 68 20.90 11.04 -1.11
C SER A 68 19.41 11.11 -0.77
N ALA A 69 18.61 10.09 -1.13
CA ALA A 69 17.20 10.02 -0.76
C ALA A 69 17.01 9.88 0.75
N ILE A 70 17.82 9.06 1.42
CA ILE A 70 17.85 8.93 2.88
C ILE A 70 18.15 10.29 3.54
N PHE A 71 19.18 11.01 3.06
CA PHE A 71 19.56 12.31 3.57
C PHE A 71 18.43 13.34 3.45
N ARG A 72 17.63 13.28 2.38
CA ARG A 72 16.44 14.12 2.18
C ARG A 72 15.22 13.66 2.98
N GLY A 73 15.16 12.39 3.36
CA GLY A 73 14.07 11.79 4.15
C GLY A 73 14.44 11.60 5.62
N ASN A 74 14.75 12.69 6.31
CA ASN A 74 15.09 12.70 7.75
C ASN A 74 16.19 11.73 8.19
N ARG A 75 17.03 11.28 7.24
CA ARG A 75 18.09 10.28 7.45
C ARG A 75 17.57 8.93 7.94
N MET A 76 16.27 8.67 7.81
CA MET A 76 15.65 7.45 8.30
C MET A 76 15.74 6.34 7.25
N VAL A 77 16.14 5.16 7.69
CA VAL A 77 16.37 4.00 6.84
C VAL A 77 15.62 2.81 7.39
N SER A 78 14.88 2.15 6.52
CA SER A 78 14.23 0.87 6.80
C SER A 78 15.12 -0.25 6.30
N ILE A 79 15.45 -1.19 7.19
CA ILE A 79 16.29 -2.33 6.89
C ILE A 79 15.49 -3.60 7.12
N GLY A 80 15.29 -4.39 6.07
CA GLY A 80 14.79 -5.75 6.16
C GLY A 80 15.95 -6.73 6.08
N PHE A 81 16.00 -7.68 7.01
CA PHE A 81 17.08 -8.66 7.09
C PHE A 81 16.56 -10.09 7.15
N GLY A 82 17.42 -11.07 6.91
CA GLY A 82 17.08 -12.48 6.90
C GLY A 82 18.04 -13.32 6.06
N SER A 83 18.02 -14.63 6.29
CA SER A 83 18.83 -15.64 5.60
C SER A 83 18.38 -15.91 4.15
N SER A 84 17.17 -15.49 3.78
CA SER A 84 16.62 -15.59 2.43
C SER A 84 15.62 -14.46 2.18
N LYS A 85 15.15 -14.31 0.94
CA LYS A 85 14.11 -13.31 0.58
C LYS A 85 12.79 -13.46 1.37
N ASP A 86 12.49 -14.68 1.83
CA ASP A 86 11.25 -15.03 2.53
C ASP A 86 11.44 -15.13 4.05
N ASP A 87 12.65 -14.85 4.55
CA ASP A 87 12.98 -14.85 5.98
C ASP A 87 12.63 -13.50 6.64
N PHE A 88 11.36 -13.11 6.52
CA PHE A 88 10.81 -11.88 7.11
C PHE A 88 10.10 -12.13 8.45
N ASP A 89 9.59 -13.34 8.71
CA ASP A 89 8.86 -13.67 9.94
C ASP A 89 9.84 -14.03 11.07
N ARG A 90 9.99 -13.13 12.03
CA ARG A 90 10.96 -13.27 13.13
C ARG A 90 10.74 -14.54 13.94
N SER A 91 9.50 -15.02 14.05
CA SER A 91 9.18 -16.27 14.77
C SER A 91 9.68 -17.54 14.07
N LYS A 92 10.00 -17.44 12.78
CA LYS A 92 10.51 -18.53 11.94
C LYS A 92 12.00 -18.38 11.60
N SER A 93 12.64 -17.33 12.11
CA SER A 93 14.01 -16.96 11.79
C SER A 93 14.94 -17.31 12.95
N PRO A 94 15.62 -18.47 12.94
CA PRO A 94 16.34 -18.99 14.11
C PRO A 94 17.54 -18.12 14.53
N ASP A 95 18.14 -17.37 13.62
CA ASP A 95 19.33 -16.55 13.86
C ASP A 95 19.05 -15.03 13.85
N ASN A 96 17.77 -14.63 13.97
CA ASN A 96 17.38 -13.23 13.81
C ASN A 96 18.12 -12.27 14.72
N LYS A 97 18.38 -12.68 15.98
CA LYS A 97 19.02 -11.80 16.96
C LYS A 97 20.48 -11.53 16.61
N ASN A 98 21.22 -12.55 16.20
CA ASN A 98 22.62 -12.39 15.79
C ASN A 98 22.73 -11.57 14.49
N MET A 99 21.83 -11.81 13.52
CA MET A 99 21.76 -10.99 12.31
C MET A 99 21.49 -9.52 12.62
N GLU A 100 20.53 -9.23 13.51
CA GLU A 100 20.24 -7.87 13.96
C GLU A 100 21.46 -7.24 14.66
N ASP A 101 22.11 -7.97 15.55
CA ASP A 101 23.30 -7.46 16.27
C ASP A 101 24.48 -7.22 15.32
N GLU A 102 24.69 -8.07 14.31
CA GLU A 102 25.68 -7.87 13.25
C GLU A 102 25.43 -6.56 12.47
N ILE A 103 24.17 -6.32 12.10
CA ILE A 103 23.75 -5.09 11.39
C ILE A 103 23.98 -3.86 12.26
N LEU A 104 23.55 -3.89 13.52
CA LEU A 104 23.74 -2.77 14.44
C LEU A 104 25.23 -2.49 14.68
N ASN A 105 26.07 -3.53 14.78
CA ASN A 105 27.52 -3.37 14.91
C ASN A 105 28.16 -2.78 13.65
N ALA A 106 27.72 -3.19 12.46
CA ALA A 106 28.19 -2.61 11.21
C ALA A 106 27.84 -1.11 11.11
N ILE A 107 26.62 -0.73 11.48
CA ILE A 107 26.19 0.68 11.49
C ILE A 107 27.01 1.47 12.53
N ALA A 108 27.16 0.94 13.74
CA ALA A 108 27.91 1.62 14.80
C ALA A 108 29.37 1.88 14.40
N LYS A 109 30.00 0.91 13.72
CA LYS A 109 31.36 1.02 13.19
C LYS A 109 31.47 2.12 12.13
N SER A 110 30.58 2.14 11.15
CA SER A 110 30.62 3.13 10.06
C SER A 110 30.26 4.53 10.55
N GLU A 111 29.22 4.67 11.36
CA GLU A 111 28.74 5.95 11.87
C GLU A 111 29.65 6.53 12.97
N GLY A 112 30.40 5.68 13.70
CA GLY A 112 31.26 6.10 14.81
C GLY A 112 30.48 6.47 16.07
N ARG A 113 29.27 5.92 16.25
CA ARG A 113 28.36 6.17 17.38
C ARG A 113 27.65 4.89 17.81
N GLY A 114 27.31 4.76 19.10
CA GLY A 114 26.61 3.59 19.63
C GLY A 114 25.16 3.47 19.16
N SER A 115 24.61 2.24 19.18
CA SER A 115 23.26 1.89 18.67
C SER A 115 22.12 2.71 19.29
N ALA A 116 22.20 3.05 20.58
CA ALA A 116 21.22 3.91 21.24
C ALA A 116 21.08 5.31 20.63
N ARG A 117 22.00 5.73 19.75
CA ARG A 117 21.96 7.01 19.05
C ARG A 117 21.35 6.95 17.66
N PHE A 118 21.14 5.76 17.09
CA PHE A 118 20.63 5.61 15.73
C PHE A 118 19.49 4.61 15.58
N LEU A 119 19.29 3.66 16.49
CA LEU A 119 18.19 2.71 16.42
C LEU A 119 16.87 3.41 16.78
N LEU A 120 15.93 3.45 15.84
CA LEU A 120 14.61 4.06 16.02
C LEU A 120 13.58 3.01 16.42
N ASN A 121 13.60 1.85 15.75
CA ASN A 121 12.65 0.77 16.00
C ASN A 121 13.26 -0.58 15.63
N SER A 122 12.94 -1.62 16.40
CA SER A 122 13.17 -3.03 16.04
C SER A 122 11.83 -3.75 16.08
N ASP A 123 11.39 -4.27 14.93
CA ASP A 123 10.05 -4.81 14.79
C ASP A 123 9.88 -6.11 15.58
N LYS A 124 8.75 -6.22 16.27
CA LYS A 124 8.43 -7.36 17.14
C LYS A 124 8.20 -8.66 16.37
N TYR A 125 7.60 -8.59 15.19
CA TYR A 125 7.15 -9.77 14.43
C TYR A 125 7.94 -9.99 13.15
N LEU A 126 8.56 -8.93 12.63
CA LEU A 126 9.30 -8.94 11.39
C LEU A 126 10.81 -8.81 11.65
N ASN A 127 11.61 -9.42 10.78
CA ASN A 127 13.04 -9.14 10.67
C ASN A 127 13.23 -7.79 9.96
N GLN A 128 12.87 -6.73 10.67
CA GLN A 128 12.86 -5.35 10.19
C GLN A 128 13.27 -4.41 11.31
N LEU A 129 14.11 -3.42 10.99
CA LEU A 129 14.48 -2.35 11.90
C LEU A 129 14.55 -1.01 11.16
N ASP A 130 14.23 0.07 11.89
CA ASP A 130 14.37 1.45 11.42
C ASP A 130 15.54 2.12 12.16
N VAL A 131 16.41 2.81 11.42
CA VAL A 131 17.62 3.46 11.95
C VAL A 131 17.83 4.84 11.33
N THR A 132 18.66 5.68 11.94
CA THR A 132 19.20 6.90 11.31
C THR A 132 20.61 6.68 10.77
N ILE A 133 20.84 7.06 9.52
CA ILE A 133 22.14 6.91 8.84
C ILE A 133 22.59 8.25 8.27
N GLU A 134 23.77 8.72 8.66
CA GLU A 134 24.34 9.98 8.16
C GLU A 134 25.27 9.73 6.96
N LYS A 135 26.00 8.61 6.95
CA LYS A 135 27.15 8.39 6.06
C LYS A 135 26.81 7.49 4.86
N GLU A 136 27.35 7.83 3.69
CA GLU A 136 27.22 7.01 2.46
C GLU A 136 27.89 5.65 2.65
N GLU A 137 29.03 5.61 3.34
CA GLU A 137 29.79 4.38 3.60
C GLU A 137 28.99 3.37 4.42
N THR A 138 28.07 3.82 5.28
CA THR A 138 27.18 2.95 6.03
C THR A 138 26.21 2.22 5.10
N ILE A 139 25.68 2.90 4.07
CA ILE A 139 24.80 2.29 3.05
C ILE A 139 25.58 1.26 2.24
N THR A 140 26.79 1.58 1.82
CA THR A 140 27.67 0.62 1.11
C THR A 140 27.95 -0.61 1.97
N ALA A 141 28.29 -0.42 3.25
CA ALA A 141 28.55 -1.53 4.17
C ALA A 141 27.33 -2.44 4.33
N LEU A 142 26.14 -1.86 4.54
CA LEU A 142 24.90 -2.63 4.68
C LEU A 142 24.57 -3.43 3.41
N ARG A 143 24.67 -2.83 2.22
CA ARG A 143 24.33 -3.51 0.96
C ARG A 143 25.28 -4.66 0.60
N GLN A 144 26.46 -4.72 1.22
CA GLN A 144 27.41 -5.83 1.06
C GLN A 144 27.13 -7.01 2.02
N MET A 145 26.29 -6.82 3.04
CA MET A 145 25.97 -7.87 3.99
C MET A 145 25.02 -8.91 3.37
N LYS A 146 25.31 -10.19 3.60
CA LYS A 146 24.57 -11.31 3.00
C LYS A 146 23.16 -11.49 3.56
N ASN A 147 22.92 -10.99 4.77
CA ASN A 147 21.67 -11.10 5.51
C ASN A 147 20.74 -9.90 5.28
N ILE A 148 21.05 -8.99 4.35
CA ILE A 148 20.20 -7.83 4.04
C ILE A 148 19.28 -8.15 2.87
N ARG A 149 17.96 -8.04 3.10
CA ARG A 149 16.92 -8.21 2.07
C ARG A 149 16.65 -6.89 1.34
N TYR A 150 16.57 -5.78 2.08
CA TYR A 150 16.42 -4.43 1.53
C TYR A 150 16.98 -3.36 2.48
N VAL A 151 17.39 -2.23 1.88
CA VAL A 151 17.75 -0.97 2.56
C VAL A 151 17.04 0.13 1.78
N GLU A 152 16.12 0.83 2.43
CA GLU A 152 15.24 1.81 1.77
C GLU A 152 15.12 3.09 2.60
N PRO A 153 14.95 4.27 1.97
CA PRO A 153 14.56 5.48 2.70
C PRO A 153 13.23 5.25 3.39
N ALA A 154 13.17 5.44 4.71
CA ALA A 154 11.94 5.26 5.46
C ALA A 154 10.98 6.45 5.33
N ASP A 155 11.48 7.63 4.98
CA ASP A 155 10.76 8.90 5.11
C ASP A 155 11.04 9.87 3.95
N TYR A 156 11.22 9.34 2.74
CA TYR A 156 11.38 10.16 1.54
C TYR A 156 10.02 10.53 0.96
N HIS A 157 9.66 11.82 0.98
CA HIS A 157 8.33 12.31 0.57
C HIS A 157 8.26 12.58 -0.94
N TYR A 158 8.04 11.53 -1.73
CA TYR A 158 8.04 11.65 -3.19
C TYR A 158 6.98 12.62 -3.73
N PHE A 159 5.73 12.54 -3.26
CA PHE A 159 4.61 13.33 -3.79
C PHE A 159 4.68 14.78 -3.33
N GLU A 160 5.09 15.03 -2.08
CA GLU A 160 5.38 16.40 -1.60
C GLU A 160 6.45 17.07 -2.49
N ASN A 161 7.53 16.33 -2.79
CA ASN A 161 8.59 16.81 -3.66
C ASN A 161 8.10 17.04 -5.11
N GLU A 162 7.26 16.16 -5.67
CA GLU A 162 6.67 16.38 -7.00
C GLU A 162 5.81 17.64 -7.03
N ALA A 163 4.99 17.87 -6.00
CA ALA A 163 4.13 19.05 -5.90
C ALA A 163 4.94 20.35 -5.82
N LYS A 164 6.11 20.32 -5.17
CA LYS A 164 7.01 21.47 -5.01
C LYS A 164 7.66 21.90 -6.32
N TYR A 165 8.03 20.95 -7.19
CA TYR A 165 8.85 21.23 -8.38
C TYR A 165 8.08 21.21 -9.71
N ASN A 166 6.83 20.74 -9.73
CA ASN A 166 6.05 20.63 -10.95
C ASN A 166 4.77 21.51 -10.89
N THR A 167 4.79 22.65 -11.58
CA THR A 167 3.72 23.67 -11.54
C THR A 167 2.43 23.27 -12.26
N THR A 168 2.45 22.18 -13.04
CA THR A 168 1.22 21.56 -13.58
C THR A 168 0.55 20.60 -12.60
N SER A 169 1.26 20.21 -11.55
CA SER A 169 0.76 19.33 -10.51
C SER A 169 0.15 20.15 -9.37
N LYS A 170 -1.05 20.68 -9.60
CA LYS A 170 -1.83 21.24 -8.48
C LYS A 170 -1.93 20.17 -7.39
N SER A 171 -1.45 20.50 -6.19
CA SER A 171 -1.61 19.65 -5.03
C SER A 171 -3.09 19.35 -4.91
N SER A 172 -3.45 18.08 -4.99
CA SER A 172 -4.70 17.60 -4.40
C SER A 172 -4.46 17.39 -2.90
N GLY A 173 -3.77 18.35 -2.26
CA GLY A 173 -3.69 18.46 -0.83
C GLY A 173 -5.11 18.38 -0.27
N SER A 174 -5.30 17.39 0.60
CA SER A 174 -6.44 17.18 1.50
C SER A 174 -7.88 17.08 0.93
N GLY A 175 -8.15 17.36 -0.36
CA GLY A 175 -9.53 17.45 -0.87
C GLY A 175 -9.97 16.49 -1.98
N SER A 176 -9.07 15.73 -2.62
CA SER A 176 -9.40 14.97 -3.86
C SER A 176 -9.02 13.48 -3.86
N SER A 177 -8.47 12.95 -2.77
CA SER A 177 -8.13 11.52 -2.65
C SER A 177 -9.21 10.72 -1.89
N GLY A 178 -10.46 11.19 -1.95
CA GLY A 178 -11.59 10.60 -1.23
C GLY A 178 -11.73 11.02 0.25
N CYS A 179 -10.79 11.82 0.77
CA CYS A 179 -10.98 12.54 2.03
C CYS A 179 -12.05 13.63 1.91
N GLY A 180 -12.78 13.84 2.99
CA GLY A 180 -13.80 14.86 3.13
C GLY A 180 -14.92 14.39 4.03
N PHE A 181 -15.34 15.27 4.94
CA PHE A 181 -16.49 15.08 5.83
C PHE A 181 -17.81 15.51 5.18
N SER A 182 -17.85 15.55 3.84
CA SER A 182 -19.00 15.97 3.06
C SER A 182 -20.23 15.10 3.36
N THR A 183 -21.39 15.72 3.14
CA THR A 183 -22.69 15.06 3.16
C THR A 183 -23.40 15.38 1.85
N ALA A 184 -24.15 14.43 1.32
CA ALA A 184 -24.90 14.61 0.09
C ALA A 184 -26.33 14.08 0.24
N THR A 185 -27.28 14.80 -0.35
CA THR A 185 -28.62 14.28 -0.57
C THR A 185 -28.55 13.23 -1.68
N LEU A 186 -28.91 12.00 -1.34
CA LEU A 186 -28.90 10.90 -2.30
C LEU A 186 -30.01 11.07 -3.34
N SER A 187 -29.66 10.97 -4.62
CA SER A 187 -30.62 10.87 -5.71
C SER A 187 -31.45 9.59 -5.59
N ALA A 188 -32.77 9.70 -5.80
CA ALA A 188 -33.69 8.56 -5.68
C ALA A 188 -33.42 7.43 -6.67
N VAL A 189 -32.70 7.71 -7.78
CA VAL A 189 -32.31 6.67 -8.74
C VAL A 189 -31.07 5.89 -8.30
N ASP A 190 -30.33 6.37 -7.29
CA ASP A 190 -29.06 5.76 -6.85
C ASP A 190 -29.25 4.71 -5.76
N TYR A 191 -30.48 4.47 -5.31
CA TYR A 191 -30.78 3.43 -4.34
C TYR A 191 -32.17 2.86 -4.52
N THR A 192 -32.38 1.67 -3.98
CA THR A 192 -33.70 1.15 -3.66
C THR A 192 -33.85 1.03 -2.15
N SER A 193 -35.07 0.92 -1.65
CA SER A 193 -35.32 0.73 -0.21
C SER A 193 -35.52 -0.73 0.12
N THR A 194 -35.12 -1.13 1.32
CA THR A 194 -35.34 -2.48 1.83
C THR A 194 -35.75 -2.46 3.30
N THR A 195 -36.57 -3.43 3.70
CA THR A 195 -37.01 -3.57 5.10
C THR A 195 -35.79 -3.69 6.04
N PRO A 196 -35.75 -3.00 7.19
CA PRO A 196 -36.80 -2.11 7.71
C PRO A 196 -36.94 -0.80 6.94
N THR A 197 -35.85 -0.04 6.68
CA THR A 197 -35.89 1.15 5.81
C THR A 197 -34.55 1.46 5.13
N ALA A 198 -33.57 0.56 5.20
CA ALA A 198 -32.22 0.80 4.67
C ALA A 198 -32.23 1.05 3.15
N LYS A 199 -31.27 1.84 2.69
CA LYS A 199 -31.08 2.12 1.26
C LYS A 199 -30.03 1.19 0.67
N ILE A 200 -30.42 0.38 -0.32
CA ILE A 200 -29.51 -0.47 -1.10
C ILE A 200 -28.91 0.39 -2.21
N PRO A 201 -27.58 0.62 -2.23
CA PRO A 201 -26.92 1.31 -3.33
C PRO A 201 -27.18 0.64 -4.69
N TRP A 202 -27.36 1.42 -5.76
CA TRP A 202 -27.64 0.90 -7.11
C TRP A 202 -26.61 -0.13 -7.58
N ALA A 203 -25.34 0.08 -7.22
CA ALA A 203 -24.22 -0.79 -7.55
C ALA A 203 -24.45 -2.22 -7.03
N PHE A 204 -25.10 -2.37 -5.88
CA PHE A 204 -25.31 -3.68 -5.25
C PHE A 204 -26.23 -4.55 -6.10
N THR A 205 -27.26 -3.96 -6.70
CA THR A 205 -28.16 -4.65 -7.62
C THR A 205 -27.43 -5.11 -8.88
N LYS A 206 -26.46 -4.33 -9.39
CA LYS A 206 -25.66 -4.74 -10.57
C LYS A 206 -24.75 -5.94 -10.32
N HIS A 207 -24.51 -6.25 -9.05
CA HIS A 207 -23.73 -7.40 -8.60
C HIS A 207 -24.60 -8.53 -8.00
N ASN A 208 -25.93 -8.41 -8.06
CA ASN A 208 -26.89 -9.35 -7.46
C ASN A 208 -26.68 -9.56 -5.94
N ILE A 209 -26.20 -8.53 -5.23
CA ILE A 209 -25.99 -8.59 -3.77
C ILE A 209 -27.32 -8.76 -3.00
N PRO A 210 -28.42 -8.04 -3.32
CA PRO A 210 -29.68 -8.19 -2.59
C PRO A 210 -30.23 -9.62 -2.64
N ASP A 211 -30.13 -10.29 -3.78
CA ASP A 211 -30.58 -11.69 -3.92
C ASP A 211 -29.65 -12.65 -3.17
N ALA A 212 -28.34 -12.37 -3.15
CA ALA A 212 -27.36 -13.14 -2.40
C ALA A 212 -27.63 -13.12 -0.88
N TRP A 213 -28.25 -12.06 -0.36
CA TRP A 213 -28.61 -11.96 1.06
C TRP A 213 -29.61 -13.02 1.55
N ASN A 214 -30.32 -13.69 0.64
CA ASN A 214 -31.15 -14.85 0.99
C ASN A 214 -30.31 -16.10 1.33
N TYR A 215 -29.03 -16.12 0.95
CA TYR A 215 -28.12 -17.24 1.18
C TYR A 215 -27.05 -16.91 2.22
N SER A 216 -26.59 -15.66 2.27
CA SER A 216 -25.55 -15.23 3.18
C SER A 216 -25.58 -13.72 3.40
N THR A 217 -25.36 -13.30 4.64
CA THR A 217 -25.31 -11.89 5.06
C THR A 217 -23.92 -11.48 5.55
N GLY A 218 -22.94 -12.39 5.46
CA GLY A 218 -21.59 -12.19 6.00
C GLY A 218 -21.46 -12.50 7.50
N ALA A 219 -22.50 -13.07 8.12
CA ALA A 219 -22.52 -13.38 9.54
C ALA A 219 -21.35 -14.28 9.96
N GLY A 220 -20.71 -13.94 11.09
CA GLY A 220 -19.59 -14.71 11.66
C GLY A 220 -18.23 -14.49 10.98
N VAL A 221 -18.17 -13.74 9.87
CA VAL A 221 -16.90 -13.41 9.19
C VAL A 221 -16.41 -12.05 9.68
N THR A 222 -15.12 -11.95 10.01
CA THR A 222 -14.49 -10.67 10.38
C THR A 222 -13.66 -10.12 9.23
N ILE A 223 -13.95 -8.87 8.87
CA ILE A 223 -13.20 -8.07 7.90
C ILE A 223 -12.28 -7.12 8.67
N GLY A 224 -10.99 -7.13 8.35
CA GLY A 224 -10.01 -6.14 8.75
C GLY A 224 -9.98 -4.99 7.77
N LEU A 225 -10.15 -3.75 8.23
CA LEU A 225 -10.02 -2.53 7.45
C LEU A 225 -8.73 -1.82 7.83
N ILE A 226 -7.83 -1.60 6.87
CA ILE A 226 -6.65 -0.75 7.03
C ILE A 226 -6.93 0.55 6.27
N ASP A 227 -7.24 1.62 6.99
CA ASP A 227 -7.62 2.90 6.40
C ASP A 227 -7.22 4.10 7.29
N THR A 228 -7.86 5.24 7.08
CA THR A 228 -7.69 6.51 7.81
C THR A 228 -8.46 6.57 9.14
N GLY A 229 -9.15 5.48 9.50
CA GLY A 229 -9.92 5.34 10.74
C GLY A 229 -11.42 5.13 10.49
N VAL A 230 -12.23 5.16 11.55
CA VAL A 230 -13.69 5.18 11.44
C VAL A 230 -14.25 6.24 12.39
N SER A 231 -15.09 7.13 11.84
CA SER A 231 -15.67 8.27 12.56
C SER A 231 -16.28 7.83 13.90
N PRO A 232 -15.96 8.53 15.00
CA PRO A 232 -16.66 8.33 16.27
C PRO A 232 -18.10 8.86 16.22
N ASP A 233 -18.39 9.79 15.30
CA ASP A 233 -19.69 10.47 15.20
C ASP A 233 -20.70 9.70 14.36
N GLN A 234 -20.27 8.66 13.62
CA GLN A 234 -21.17 7.80 12.86
C GLN A 234 -21.67 6.63 13.71
N SER A 235 -22.85 6.77 14.34
CA SER A 235 -23.36 5.77 15.27
C SER A 235 -23.62 4.40 14.64
N LEU A 236 -24.01 4.35 13.35
CA LEU A 236 -24.21 3.08 12.62
C LEU A 236 -22.89 2.32 12.38
N LEU A 237 -21.75 2.96 12.60
CA LEU A 237 -20.41 2.35 12.64
C LEU A 237 -19.81 2.48 14.06
N GLY A 238 -20.66 2.31 15.08
CA GLY A 238 -20.33 2.47 16.48
C GLY A 238 -21.41 1.86 17.38
N SER A 239 -22.01 2.66 18.25
CA SER A 239 -23.04 2.21 19.21
C SER A 239 -24.26 1.55 18.57
N SER A 240 -24.61 1.93 17.34
CA SER A 240 -25.75 1.42 16.56
C SER A 240 -25.33 0.41 15.48
N PHE A 241 -24.19 -0.25 15.62
CA PHE A 241 -23.70 -1.24 14.63
C PHE A 241 -24.61 -2.47 14.47
N ASN A 242 -25.42 -2.78 15.48
CA ASN A 242 -26.43 -3.83 15.48
C ASN A 242 -27.86 -3.26 15.27
N ASN A 243 -28.00 -2.24 14.42
CA ASN A 243 -29.28 -1.60 14.14
C ASN A 243 -30.09 -2.32 13.03
N GLY A 244 -31.41 -2.23 13.12
CA GLY A 244 -32.34 -2.72 12.11
C GLY A 244 -32.31 -4.25 12.00
N ALA A 245 -32.07 -4.75 10.79
CA ALA A 245 -31.97 -6.19 10.51
C ALA A 245 -30.55 -6.76 10.71
N SER A 246 -29.64 -6.00 11.34
CA SER A 246 -28.27 -6.44 11.64
C SER A 246 -28.12 -6.76 13.12
N SER A 247 -27.53 -7.91 13.45
CA SER A 247 -27.38 -8.34 14.85
C SER A 247 -26.23 -9.33 15.02
N GLY A 248 -25.77 -9.52 16.27
CA GLY A 248 -24.75 -10.51 16.61
C GLY A 248 -23.34 -10.20 16.06
N ARG A 249 -23.07 -8.93 15.75
CA ARG A 249 -21.80 -8.48 15.13
C ARG A 249 -21.08 -7.43 15.97
N THR A 250 -19.77 -7.34 15.80
CA THR A 250 -18.90 -6.42 16.56
C THR A 250 -18.10 -5.49 15.65
N ILE A 251 -17.90 -4.25 16.10
CA ILE A 251 -16.92 -3.33 15.54
C ILE A 251 -15.85 -3.01 16.57
N THR A 252 -14.58 -3.08 16.18
CA THR A 252 -13.44 -2.65 17.00
C THR A 252 -12.56 -1.71 16.18
N LYS A 253 -12.03 -0.66 16.82
CA LYS A 253 -11.26 0.40 16.17
C LYS A 253 -9.91 0.56 16.89
N PHE A 254 -8.82 0.59 16.13
CA PHE A 254 -7.44 0.76 16.61
C PHE A 254 -6.76 1.91 15.88
N GLY A 255 -5.75 2.53 16.49
CA GLY A 255 -4.90 3.54 15.87
C GLY A 255 -3.43 3.12 15.97
N VAL A 256 -2.73 3.09 14.84
CA VAL A 256 -1.33 2.64 14.73
C VAL A 256 -0.44 3.60 13.93
N TYR A 257 -1.00 4.69 13.40
CA TYR A 257 -0.26 5.75 12.72
C TYR A 257 0.43 6.71 13.72
N ASN A 258 -0.35 7.23 14.68
CA ASN A 258 0.06 8.21 15.68
C ASN A 258 -0.59 7.89 17.05
N ALA A 259 -0.11 8.55 18.11
CA ALA A 259 -0.60 8.36 19.48
C ALA A 259 -1.94 9.08 19.79
N ASP A 260 -2.67 9.49 18.76
CA ASP A 260 -3.94 10.24 18.81
C ASP A 260 -5.19 9.36 18.58
N GLY A 261 -5.01 8.04 18.48
CA GLY A 261 -6.08 7.05 18.52
C GLY A 261 -6.69 6.68 17.16
N SER A 262 -7.88 6.07 17.19
CA SER A 262 -8.50 5.43 16.02
C SER A 262 -9.49 6.31 15.25
N ALA A 263 -9.67 7.56 15.67
CA ALA A 263 -10.64 8.48 15.08
C ALA A 263 -10.26 8.83 13.65
N ASP A 264 -11.23 8.76 12.74
CA ASP A 264 -11.01 9.11 11.34
C ASP A 264 -10.80 10.63 11.19
N GLN A 265 -9.68 11.03 10.62
CA GLN A 265 -9.34 12.45 10.38
C GLN A 265 -9.41 12.84 8.89
N CYS A 266 -9.73 11.89 8.02
CA CYS A 266 -9.87 12.09 6.58
C CYS A 266 -11.31 11.87 6.12
N GLY A 267 -12.05 10.95 6.74
CA GLY A 267 -13.41 10.54 6.37
C GLY A 267 -13.47 9.39 5.38
N HIS A 268 -12.33 9.02 4.77
CA HIS A 268 -12.26 7.97 3.76
C HIS A 268 -12.55 6.59 4.38
N GLY A 269 -11.94 6.28 5.53
CA GLY A 269 -12.10 4.99 6.19
C GLY A 269 -13.52 4.76 6.68
N THR A 270 -14.22 5.82 7.12
CA THR A 270 -15.65 5.77 7.45
C THR A 270 -16.50 5.36 6.24
N LYS A 271 -16.22 5.93 5.06
CA LYS A 271 -16.94 5.59 3.82
C LYS A 271 -16.62 4.15 3.39
N MET A 272 -15.38 3.68 3.53
CA MET A 272 -15.02 2.29 3.23
C MET A 272 -15.71 1.30 4.18
N ALA A 273 -15.69 1.58 5.49
CA ALA A 273 -16.39 0.80 6.51
C ALA A 273 -17.90 0.72 6.22
N SER A 274 -18.49 1.83 5.74
CA SER A 274 -19.89 1.86 5.33
C SER A 274 -20.19 0.86 4.21
N VAL A 275 -19.42 0.90 3.12
CA VAL A 275 -19.68 0.09 1.92
C VAL A 275 -19.55 -1.38 2.24
N MET A 276 -18.55 -1.77 3.03
CA MET A 276 -18.35 -3.18 3.35
C MET A 276 -19.40 -3.70 4.33
N ALA A 277 -19.76 -2.92 5.37
CA ALA A 277 -20.39 -3.51 6.53
C ALA A 277 -21.33 -2.57 7.32
N ALA A 278 -21.80 -1.45 6.76
CA ALA A 278 -22.89 -0.69 7.41
C ALA A 278 -24.10 -1.60 7.66
N PRO A 279 -24.79 -1.45 8.81
CA PRO A 279 -25.96 -2.26 9.12
C PRO A 279 -27.10 -2.01 8.12
N ARG A 280 -27.91 -3.05 7.91
CA ARG A 280 -29.25 -2.96 7.29
C ARG A 280 -30.19 -2.27 8.26
N ASN A 281 -29.99 -0.96 8.39
CA ASN A 281 -30.53 -0.09 9.41
C ASN A 281 -32.02 0.24 9.21
N ASN A 282 -32.65 0.76 10.27
CA ASN A 282 -34.00 1.34 10.25
C ASN A 282 -33.99 2.88 10.19
N ALA A 283 -32.84 3.49 9.86
CA ALA A 283 -32.64 4.93 9.83
C ALA A 283 -32.77 5.55 8.43
N GLY A 284 -33.13 4.76 7.40
CA GLY A 284 -33.22 5.29 6.03
C GLY A 284 -31.87 5.59 5.37
N LEU A 285 -30.79 4.95 5.82
CA LEU A 285 -29.43 5.21 5.36
C LEU A 285 -28.83 4.02 4.58
N PRO A 286 -27.76 4.24 3.79
CA PRO A 286 -27.11 3.18 3.02
C PRO A 286 -26.67 1.97 3.86
N VAL A 287 -26.89 0.77 3.32
CA VAL A 287 -26.43 -0.52 3.89
C VAL A 287 -25.14 -0.98 3.23
N GLY A 288 -24.30 -1.71 3.98
CA GLY A 288 -23.09 -2.33 3.46
C GLY A 288 -23.33 -3.70 2.82
N VAL A 289 -22.37 -4.18 2.02
CA VAL A 289 -22.46 -5.46 1.30
C VAL A 289 -22.66 -6.64 2.27
N ALA A 290 -21.84 -6.71 3.32
CA ALA A 290 -21.87 -7.74 4.35
C ALA A 290 -22.46 -7.18 5.65
N TYR A 291 -23.76 -6.88 5.63
CA TYR A 291 -24.46 -6.22 6.74
C TYR A 291 -24.59 -7.05 8.02
N ASN A 292 -24.08 -8.29 8.09
CA ASN A 292 -23.89 -9.03 9.35
C ASN A 292 -22.42 -9.42 9.67
N ALA A 293 -21.42 -8.93 8.93
CA ALA A 293 -20.01 -9.22 9.22
C ALA A 293 -19.48 -8.49 10.48
N ASN A 294 -18.44 -9.01 11.11
CA ASN A 294 -17.67 -8.25 12.09
C ASN A 294 -16.68 -7.32 11.37
N LEU A 295 -16.34 -6.20 12.01
CA LEU A 295 -15.38 -5.23 11.48
C LEU A 295 -14.28 -4.93 12.51
N ILE A 296 -13.02 -5.04 12.11
CA ILE A 296 -11.88 -4.53 12.87
C ILE A 296 -11.20 -3.48 12.02
N ALA A 297 -11.23 -2.22 12.43
CA ALA A 297 -10.66 -1.11 11.69
C ALA A 297 -9.38 -0.60 12.35
N TYR A 298 -8.34 -0.40 11.54
CA TYR A 298 -7.08 0.22 11.91
C TYR A 298 -6.97 1.56 11.21
N ARG A 299 -6.79 2.64 11.98
CA ARG A 299 -6.26 3.90 11.48
C ARG A 299 -4.75 3.76 11.31
N ALA A 300 -4.31 3.61 10.08
CA ALA A 300 -2.93 3.31 9.70
C ALA A 300 -2.21 4.45 8.98
N ALA A 301 -2.96 5.45 8.50
CA ALA A 301 -2.41 6.63 7.83
C ALA A 301 -3.30 7.85 8.03
N GLU A 302 -2.77 9.04 7.74
CA GLU A 302 -3.53 10.29 7.72
C GLU A 302 -4.40 10.39 6.47
N ASN A 303 -3.86 9.94 5.34
CA ASN A 303 -4.50 9.94 4.04
C ASN A 303 -4.33 8.57 3.35
N VAL A 304 -4.66 8.48 2.07
CA VAL A 304 -4.62 7.24 1.28
C VAL A 304 -3.31 7.06 0.49
N VAL A 305 -2.39 8.01 0.59
CA VAL A 305 -1.06 7.97 -0.02
C VAL A 305 -0.04 7.79 1.09
N LEU A 306 0.83 6.79 0.97
CA LEU A 306 1.72 6.37 2.05
C LEU A 306 3.12 6.98 1.90
N GLU A 307 3.35 8.18 2.42
CA GLU A 307 4.63 8.87 2.25
C GLU A 307 5.56 8.68 3.44
N THR A 308 5.04 8.97 4.63
CA THR A 308 5.85 9.13 5.84
C THR A 308 6.20 7.78 6.46
N SER A 309 7.29 7.74 7.22
CA SER A 309 7.70 6.55 7.95
C SER A 309 6.63 6.11 8.97
N SER A 310 5.86 7.04 9.53
CA SER A 310 4.76 6.73 10.45
C SER A 310 3.59 6.06 9.71
N GLU A 311 3.21 6.52 8.52
CA GLU A 311 2.17 5.86 7.69
C GLU A 311 2.62 4.46 7.28
N GLN A 312 3.86 4.32 6.83
CA GLN A 312 4.41 3.02 6.44
C GLN A 312 4.47 2.05 7.62
N ASN A 313 4.86 2.53 8.81
CA ASN A 313 4.87 1.73 10.03
C ASN A 313 3.46 1.40 10.53
N GLY A 314 2.51 2.32 10.41
CA GLY A 314 1.10 2.09 10.75
C GLY A 314 0.49 0.98 9.89
N VAL A 315 0.69 1.03 8.57
CA VAL A 315 0.20 0.00 7.65
C VAL A 315 0.84 -1.35 7.92
N LYS A 316 2.17 -1.40 8.08
CA LYS A 316 2.90 -2.63 8.46
C LYS A 316 2.32 -3.24 9.76
N THR A 317 2.13 -2.41 10.78
CA THR A 317 1.61 -2.85 12.09
C THR A 317 0.18 -3.39 11.96
N ALA A 318 -0.67 -2.71 11.20
CA ALA A 318 -2.04 -3.17 10.95
C ALA A 318 -2.06 -4.54 10.26
N PHE A 319 -1.20 -4.77 9.27
CA PHE A 319 -1.09 -6.09 8.63
C PHE A 319 -0.60 -7.18 9.59
N THR A 320 0.42 -6.92 10.41
CA THR A 320 0.93 -7.94 11.34
C THR A 320 -0.08 -8.25 12.44
N ASP A 321 -0.76 -7.25 13.00
CA ASP A 321 -1.81 -7.45 13.99
C ASP A 321 -3.02 -8.21 13.45
N LEU A 322 -3.53 -7.82 12.28
CA LEU A 322 -4.63 -8.54 11.61
C LEU A 322 -4.21 -9.95 11.19
N GLY A 323 -2.95 -10.11 10.78
CA GLY A 323 -2.31 -11.40 10.52
C GLY A 323 -2.40 -12.33 11.74
N ASN A 324 -2.03 -11.82 12.92
CA ASN A 324 -2.03 -12.56 14.17
C ASN A 324 -3.43 -12.80 14.76
N ASN A 325 -4.42 -11.98 14.39
CA ASN A 325 -5.79 -12.16 14.84
C ASN A 325 -6.50 -13.29 14.07
N THR A 326 -6.63 -14.47 14.68
CA THR A 326 -7.24 -15.67 14.08
C THR A 326 -8.72 -15.51 13.67
N ASN A 327 -9.42 -14.52 14.25
CA ASN A 327 -10.81 -14.21 13.91
C ASN A 327 -10.95 -13.45 12.59
N VAL A 328 -9.88 -12.79 12.12
CA VAL A 328 -9.86 -12.05 10.85
C VAL A 328 -9.63 -13.03 9.70
N LYS A 329 -10.49 -12.98 8.68
CA LYS A 329 -10.36 -13.78 7.45
C LYS A 329 -9.98 -12.93 6.24
N ILE A 330 -10.46 -11.70 6.20
CA ILE A 330 -10.34 -10.80 5.06
C ILE A 330 -9.66 -9.51 5.53
N ILE A 331 -8.76 -8.95 4.72
CA ILE A 331 -8.18 -7.62 4.92
C ILE A 331 -8.51 -6.78 3.69
N SER A 332 -9.01 -5.56 3.91
CA SER A 332 -9.27 -4.56 2.88
C SER A 332 -8.38 -3.35 3.13
N MET A 333 -7.64 -2.92 2.12
CA MET A 333 -6.77 -1.74 2.18
C MET A 333 -7.01 -0.86 0.95
N SER A 334 -7.37 0.39 1.19
CA SER A 334 -7.72 1.36 0.13
C SER A 334 -6.76 2.56 0.12
N MET A 335 -5.47 2.26 0.23
CA MET A 335 -4.36 3.19 0.24
C MET A 335 -3.14 2.54 -0.42
N GLY A 336 -2.13 3.31 -0.82
CA GLY A 336 -0.99 2.75 -1.49
C GLY A 336 0.14 3.73 -1.83
N HIS A 337 1.08 3.22 -2.62
CA HIS A 337 2.25 3.94 -3.10
C HIS A 337 2.55 3.56 -4.56
N ILE A 338 3.19 4.45 -5.32
CA ILE A 338 3.50 4.21 -6.74
C ILE A 338 4.68 3.26 -6.97
N PHE A 339 5.38 2.88 -5.91
CA PHE A 339 6.47 1.90 -5.92
C PHE A 339 6.46 1.10 -4.61
N SER A 340 7.17 -0.02 -4.59
CA SER A 340 7.22 -0.93 -3.45
C SER A 340 7.84 -0.29 -2.21
N VAL A 341 7.30 -0.63 -1.04
CA VAL A 341 7.85 -0.27 0.27
C VAL A 341 8.09 -1.57 1.05
N GLY A 342 9.35 -1.93 1.29
CA GLY A 342 9.75 -3.25 1.80
C GLY A 342 9.11 -3.62 3.13
N LYS A 343 8.96 -2.65 4.04
CA LYS A 343 8.33 -2.92 5.36
C LYS A 343 6.83 -3.24 5.26
N ILE A 344 6.13 -2.64 4.28
CA ILE A 344 4.74 -2.96 4.01
C ILE A 344 4.65 -4.31 3.28
N GLU A 345 5.58 -4.60 2.36
CA GLU A 345 5.65 -5.88 1.64
C GLU A 345 5.76 -7.05 2.64
N ASP A 346 6.64 -6.93 3.63
CA ASP A 346 6.79 -7.91 4.69
C ASP A 346 5.52 -8.07 5.53
N GLY A 347 4.83 -6.97 5.85
CA GLY A 347 3.54 -7.01 6.56
C GLY A 347 2.47 -7.76 5.76
N VAL A 348 2.33 -7.46 4.47
CA VAL A 348 1.39 -8.14 3.56
C VAL A 348 1.70 -9.63 3.49
N LYS A 349 2.97 -10.01 3.28
CA LYS A 349 3.42 -11.41 3.25
C LYS A 349 3.15 -12.13 4.56
N TYR A 350 3.37 -11.46 5.69
CA TYR A 350 3.12 -11.99 7.02
C TYR A 350 1.64 -12.30 7.27
N ALA A 351 0.73 -11.39 6.85
CA ALA A 351 -0.70 -11.61 6.92
C ALA A 351 -1.14 -12.72 5.95
N TYR A 352 -0.65 -12.71 4.71
CA TYR A 352 -0.96 -13.72 3.71
C TYR A 352 -0.56 -15.14 4.16
N ALA A 353 0.65 -15.28 4.73
CA ALA A 353 1.14 -16.55 5.29
C ALA A 353 0.30 -17.08 6.45
N ARG A 354 -0.52 -16.22 7.07
CA ARG A 354 -1.48 -16.55 8.14
C ARG A 354 -2.91 -16.72 7.62
N GLY A 355 -3.07 -16.93 6.31
CA GLY A 355 -4.32 -17.34 5.67
C GLY A 355 -5.31 -16.21 5.42
N LYS A 356 -4.88 -14.95 5.48
CA LYS A 356 -5.75 -13.80 5.19
C LYS A 356 -5.97 -13.65 3.69
N LEU A 357 -7.20 -13.39 3.28
CA LEU A 357 -7.54 -12.93 1.93
C LEU A 357 -7.41 -11.41 1.88
N ILE A 358 -6.51 -10.88 1.07
CA ILE A 358 -6.15 -9.46 1.09
C ILE A 358 -6.63 -8.79 -0.19
N PHE A 359 -7.41 -7.72 -0.07
CA PHE A 359 -7.88 -6.89 -1.18
C PHE A 359 -7.27 -5.51 -1.08
N CYS A 360 -6.67 -5.07 -2.18
CA CYS A 360 -5.99 -3.78 -2.27
C CYS A 360 -6.50 -2.98 -3.47
N ALA A 361 -6.62 -1.66 -3.30
CA ALA A 361 -7.05 -0.77 -4.37
C ALA A 361 -6.02 -0.70 -5.49
N GLY A 362 -6.44 -1.00 -6.72
CA GLY A 362 -5.55 -1.03 -7.89
C GLY A 362 -4.99 0.34 -8.28
N GLY A 363 -5.52 1.42 -7.73
CA GLY A 363 -5.01 2.77 -7.92
C GLY A 363 -6.11 3.74 -8.35
N THR A 364 -5.98 4.97 -7.87
CA THR A 364 -6.81 6.09 -8.27
C THR A 364 -5.90 7.21 -8.78
N SER A 365 -6.19 7.66 -9.98
CA SER A 365 -5.63 8.80 -10.69
C SER A 365 -5.77 10.07 -9.86
N THR A 366 -4.65 10.55 -9.36
CA THR A 366 -4.42 11.91 -8.83
C THR A 366 -3.63 12.69 -9.88
N SER A 367 -3.34 13.97 -9.62
CA SER A 367 -2.41 14.74 -10.47
C SER A 367 -1.05 14.04 -10.66
N PHE A 368 -0.65 13.14 -9.74
CA PHE A 368 0.66 12.49 -9.71
C PHE A 368 0.68 11.01 -10.10
N THR A 369 -0.48 10.35 -10.23
CA THR A 369 -0.54 8.89 -10.45
C THR A 369 -1.10 8.49 -11.81
N ASN A 370 -1.54 9.45 -12.64
CA ASN A 370 -2.18 9.20 -13.94
C ASN A 370 -1.38 8.36 -14.94
N PHE A 371 -0.05 8.32 -14.80
CA PHE A 371 0.85 7.59 -15.69
C PHE A 371 1.23 6.20 -15.16
N VAL A 372 0.77 5.83 -13.97
CA VAL A 372 1.15 4.59 -13.28
C VAL A 372 0.08 3.52 -13.49
N GLY A 373 0.51 2.26 -13.63
CA GLY A 373 -0.37 1.09 -13.67
C GLY A 373 -0.97 0.76 -12.30
N VAL A 374 -1.11 -0.54 -12.01
CA VAL A 374 -1.60 -0.98 -10.70
C VAL A 374 -0.57 -0.62 -9.61
N ILE A 375 -1.01 0.07 -8.56
CA ILE A 375 -0.10 0.59 -7.51
C ILE A 375 0.18 -0.44 -6.41
N PHE A 376 1.23 -0.22 -5.63
CA PHE A 376 1.57 -1.02 -4.47
C PHE A 376 0.62 -0.70 -3.29
N PRO A 377 0.19 -1.69 -2.46
CA PRO A 377 0.52 -3.11 -2.52
C PRO A 377 -0.40 -3.96 -3.42
N ALA A 378 -1.36 -3.39 -4.13
CA ALA A 378 -2.23 -4.15 -5.03
C ALA A 378 -1.48 -4.88 -6.14
N SER A 379 -0.31 -4.39 -6.54
CA SER A 379 0.59 -5.05 -7.49
C SER A 379 1.24 -6.34 -6.97
N MET A 380 1.12 -6.65 -5.67
CA MET A 380 1.74 -7.83 -5.05
C MET A 380 0.94 -9.12 -5.31
N PRO A 381 1.61 -10.27 -5.58
CA PRO A 381 0.96 -11.57 -5.76
C PRO A 381 0.11 -12.06 -4.57
N GLU A 382 0.44 -11.61 -3.36
CA GLU A 382 -0.27 -11.95 -2.12
C GLU A 382 -1.62 -11.22 -1.98
N THR A 383 -1.87 -10.22 -2.81
CA THR A 383 -3.08 -9.39 -2.74
C THR A 383 -3.97 -9.62 -3.94
N GLN A 384 -5.22 -9.20 -3.84
CA GLN A 384 -6.16 -9.13 -4.95
C GLN A 384 -6.35 -7.66 -5.34
N ALA A 385 -5.94 -7.29 -6.54
CA ALA A 385 -6.03 -5.92 -7.01
C ALA A 385 -7.43 -5.62 -7.56
N ILE A 386 -8.08 -4.62 -6.99
CA ILE A 386 -9.47 -4.30 -7.32
C ILE A 386 -9.56 -2.92 -7.98
N THR A 387 -10.34 -2.81 -9.07
CA THR A 387 -10.62 -1.52 -9.71
C THR A 387 -12.11 -1.25 -9.90
N GLY A 388 -12.46 0.03 -9.96
CA GLY A 388 -13.82 0.49 -10.22
C GLY A 388 -14.09 0.66 -11.71
N VAL A 389 -15.29 0.27 -12.15
CA VAL A 389 -15.75 0.41 -13.53
C VAL A 389 -17.07 1.17 -13.61
N LYS A 390 -17.40 1.65 -14.81
CA LYS A 390 -18.67 2.32 -15.08
C LYS A 390 -19.84 1.34 -15.11
N GLU A 391 -21.02 1.82 -14.77
CA GLU A 391 -22.27 1.06 -14.85
C GLU A 391 -22.49 0.48 -16.25
N GLY A 392 -22.97 -0.77 -16.32
CA GLY A 392 -23.34 -1.44 -17.57
C GLY A 392 -22.19 -2.15 -18.26
N THR A 393 -20.96 -2.06 -17.74
CA THR A 393 -19.78 -2.71 -18.34
C THR A 393 -18.79 -3.19 -17.27
N SER A 394 -18.03 -4.23 -17.60
CA SER A 394 -16.88 -4.67 -16.79
C SER A 394 -15.53 -4.25 -17.39
N ASN A 395 -15.55 -3.53 -18.53
CA ASN A 395 -14.37 -3.22 -19.36
C ASN A 395 -14.10 -1.72 -19.55
N GLN A 396 -14.73 -0.87 -18.73
CA GLN A 396 -14.48 0.56 -18.76
C GLN A 396 -14.19 1.04 -17.35
N LYS A 397 -12.91 1.30 -17.06
CA LYS A 397 -12.47 1.91 -15.81
C LYS A 397 -13.27 3.18 -15.52
N CYS A 398 -13.52 3.43 -14.24
CA CYS A 398 -14.05 4.71 -13.81
C CYS A 398 -13.10 5.86 -14.21
N ASN A 399 -13.60 7.11 -14.20
CA ASN A 399 -12.82 8.24 -14.67
C ASN A 399 -11.44 8.35 -14.00
N VAL A 400 -11.40 8.06 -12.70
CA VAL A 400 -10.19 8.15 -11.87
C VAL A 400 -9.53 6.79 -11.60
N CYS A 401 -10.01 5.68 -12.13
CA CYS A 401 -9.49 4.36 -11.73
C CYS A 401 -8.31 3.94 -12.60
N HIS A 402 -7.37 3.19 -12.04
CA HIS A 402 -6.32 2.51 -12.79
C HIS A 402 -6.82 1.16 -13.34
N SER A 403 -6.16 0.63 -14.36
CA SER A 403 -6.44 -0.68 -14.96
C SER A 403 -5.16 -1.30 -15.48
N GLY A 404 -5.12 -2.62 -15.64
CA GLY A 404 -3.93 -3.32 -16.13
C GLY A 404 -3.99 -4.81 -15.85
N SER A 405 -2.97 -5.54 -16.30
CA SER A 405 -2.89 -7.00 -16.21
C SER A 405 -2.82 -7.56 -14.79
N GLN A 406 -2.53 -6.69 -13.81
CA GLN A 406 -2.51 -7.05 -12.39
C GLN A 406 -3.88 -6.97 -11.73
N ILE A 407 -4.91 -6.41 -12.38
CA ILE A 407 -6.27 -6.37 -11.83
C ILE A 407 -6.85 -7.79 -11.76
N ASP A 408 -7.38 -8.18 -10.60
CA ASP A 408 -8.07 -9.46 -10.40
C ASP A 408 -9.59 -9.35 -10.62
N PHE A 409 -10.22 -8.29 -10.10
CA PHE A 409 -11.67 -8.10 -10.21
C PHE A 409 -12.05 -6.63 -10.44
N THR A 410 -13.27 -6.44 -10.96
CA THR A 410 -13.90 -5.14 -11.11
C THR A 410 -15.17 -5.01 -10.27
N PHE A 411 -15.54 -3.77 -9.96
CA PHE A 411 -16.82 -3.45 -9.32
C PHE A 411 -17.45 -2.22 -9.98
N GLN A 412 -18.73 -2.33 -10.37
CA GLN A 412 -19.49 -1.24 -10.99
C GLN A 412 -19.85 -0.20 -9.94
N MET A 413 -19.28 1.00 -10.06
CA MET A 413 -19.41 2.01 -9.01
C MET A 413 -19.56 3.45 -9.51
N GLU A 414 -19.42 3.70 -10.82
CA GLU A 414 -19.62 5.03 -11.41
C GLU A 414 -20.76 4.99 -12.43
N ARG A 415 -21.82 5.77 -12.23
CA ARG A 415 -22.90 5.91 -13.21
C ARG A 415 -22.43 6.69 -14.45
N ALA A 416 -23.16 6.54 -15.55
CA ALA A 416 -22.99 7.42 -16.70
C ALA A 416 -23.21 8.91 -16.37
N SER A 417 -24.05 9.22 -15.37
CA SER A 417 -24.25 10.58 -14.85
C SER A 417 -23.09 11.12 -14.02
N GLY A 418 -22.11 10.28 -13.67
CA GLY A 418 -20.98 10.62 -12.80
C GLY A 418 -21.22 10.35 -11.31
N ASN A 419 -22.46 10.08 -10.88
CA ASN A 419 -22.73 9.69 -9.50
C ASN A 419 -22.06 8.36 -9.15
N THR A 420 -21.56 8.26 -7.92
CA THR A 420 -20.85 7.06 -7.45
C THR A 420 -21.73 6.26 -6.48
N VAL A 421 -21.15 5.57 -5.49
CA VAL A 421 -21.89 4.67 -4.60
C VAL A 421 -22.37 5.43 -3.36
N PRO A 422 -23.68 5.41 -3.05
CA PRO A 422 -24.20 5.90 -1.77
C PRO A 422 -23.61 5.18 -0.56
N VAL A 423 -23.23 5.95 0.45
CA VAL A 423 -22.63 5.48 1.71
C VAL A 423 -23.14 6.29 2.91
N LEU A 424 -22.89 5.79 4.12
CA LEU A 424 -22.91 6.63 5.32
C LEU A 424 -21.85 7.71 5.19
N SER A 425 -22.16 8.93 5.64
CA SER A 425 -21.16 9.99 5.73
C SER A 425 -20.37 9.89 7.05
N TYR A 426 -19.47 10.85 7.25
CA TYR A 426 -18.75 11.03 8.51
C TYR A 426 -19.67 11.27 9.71
N TYR A 427 -20.76 12.02 9.51
CA TYR A 427 -21.67 12.45 10.58
C TYR A 427 -22.90 11.54 10.72
N ASN A 428 -23.41 11.41 11.94
CA ASN A 428 -24.61 10.61 12.21
C ASN A 428 -25.82 11.07 11.38
N GLY A 429 -26.67 10.14 10.97
CA GLY A 429 -27.93 10.48 10.30
C GLY A 429 -27.78 11.00 8.87
N GLN A 430 -26.56 11.07 8.34
CA GLN A 430 -26.25 11.65 7.04
C GLN A 430 -25.65 10.61 6.08
N ALA A 431 -25.82 10.85 4.79
CA ALA A 431 -25.28 10.04 3.71
C ALA A 431 -24.31 10.85 2.85
N ASP A 432 -23.50 10.15 2.05
CA ASP A 432 -22.60 10.75 1.06
C ASP A 432 -22.45 9.80 -0.13
N TYR A 433 -21.64 10.21 -1.10
CA TYR A 433 -21.19 9.38 -2.22
C TYR A 433 -19.68 9.12 -2.12
N VAL A 434 -19.25 7.94 -2.57
CA VAL A 434 -17.82 7.62 -2.70
C VAL A 434 -17.55 6.79 -3.94
N GLY A 435 -16.42 7.07 -4.59
CA GLY A 435 -15.96 6.43 -5.82
C GLY A 435 -14.51 5.95 -5.73
N GLY A 436 -13.90 5.72 -6.88
CA GLY A 436 -12.52 5.23 -7.02
C GLY A 436 -12.33 3.73 -6.79
N SER A 437 -11.11 3.26 -6.95
CA SER A 437 -10.78 1.85 -6.66
C SER A 437 -10.97 1.50 -5.17
N SER A 438 -10.96 2.50 -4.28
CA SER A 438 -11.26 2.33 -2.85
C SER A 438 -12.64 1.70 -2.61
N VAL A 439 -13.72 2.29 -3.14
CA VAL A 439 -15.08 1.74 -2.95
C VAL A 439 -15.23 0.35 -3.56
N ALA A 440 -14.60 0.11 -4.71
CA ALA A 440 -14.58 -1.19 -5.37
C ALA A 440 -13.91 -2.26 -4.47
N THR A 441 -12.80 -1.90 -3.83
CA THR A 441 -12.04 -2.76 -2.91
C THR A 441 -12.87 -3.10 -1.66
N ALA A 442 -13.43 -2.09 -1.00
CA ALA A 442 -14.26 -2.27 0.19
C ALA A 442 -15.52 -3.11 -0.11
N ALA A 443 -16.19 -2.85 -1.23
CA ALA A 443 -17.33 -3.66 -1.67
C ALA A 443 -16.93 -5.11 -1.91
N THR A 444 -15.80 -5.35 -2.59
CA THR A 444 -15.31 -6.69 -2.91
C THR A 444 -14.89 -7.47 -1.65
N ALA A 445 -14.32 -6.81 -0.65
CA ALA A 445 -14.06 -7.41 0.66
C ALA A 445 -15.37 -7.83 1.36
N GLY A 446 -16.42 -7.02 1.26
CA GLY A 446 -17.77 -7.39 1.71
C GLY A 446 -18.33 -8.60 0.94
N ILE A 447 -18.16 -8.65 -0.39
CA ILE A 447 -18.57 -9.80 -1.22
C ILE A 447 -17.86 -11.08 -0.74
N ALA A 448 -16.54 -11.02 -0.52
CA ALA A 448 -15.78 -12.15 0.00
C ALA A 448 -16.32 -12.63 1.35
N ALA A 449 -16.76 -11.73 2.22
CA ALA A 449 -17.38 -12.10 3.49
C ALA A 449 -18.72 -12.82 3.31
N LEU A 450 -19.53 -12.43 2.31
CA LEU A 450 -20.75 -13.17 1.96
C LEU A 450 -20.42 -14.61 1.53
N VAL A 451 -19.44 -14.79 0.63
CA VAL A 451 -19.01 -16.11 0.15
C VAL A 451 -18.46 -16.97 1.27
N TRP A 452 -17.63 -16.38 2.14
CA TRP A 452 -17.03 -17.11 3.26
C TRP A 452 -18.04 -17.47 4.36
N ALA A 453 -19.00 -16.59 4.66
CA ALA A 453 -20.04 -16.88 5.65
C ALA A 453 -20.96 -18.02 5.20
N LYS A 454 -21.18 -18.16 3.88
CA LYS A 454 -21.90 -19.30 3.32
C LYS A 454 -21.15 -20.62 3.51
N ASN A 455 -19.81 -20.57 3.47
CA ASN A 455 -18.93 -21.72 3.54
C ASN A 455 -17.83 -21.51 4.59
N PRO A 456 -18.16 -21.52 5.89
CA PRO A 456 -17.25 -21.08 6.96
C PRO A 456 -16.00 -21.97 7.10
N SER A 457 -16.05 -23.21 6.63
CA SER A 457 -14.92 -24.15 6.66
C SER A 457 -13.95 -23.98 5.48
N TRP A 458 -14.26 -23.12 4.50
CA TRP A 458 -13.40 -22.94 3.35
C TRP A 458 -12.10 -22.22 3.69
N THR A 459 -11.06 -22.59 2.94
CA THR A 459 -9.80 -21.84 2.90
C THR A 459 -9.97 -20.55 2.10
N ARG A 460 -9.02 -19.62 2.28
CA ARG A 460 -8.87 -18.43 1.44
C ARG A 460 -9.00 -18.76 -0.05
N ASP A 461 -8.27 -19.78 -0.50
CA ASP A 461 -8.16 -20.09 -1.92
C ASP A 461 -9.47 -20.68 -2.47
N GLN A 462 -10.21 -21.44 -1.66
CA GLN A 462 -11.54 -21.94 -2.03
C GLN A 462 -12.54 -20.78 -2.20
N VAL A 463 -12.55 -19.81 -1.27
CA VAL A 463 -13.38 -18.60 -1.37
C VAL A 463 -13.02 -17.80 -2.61
N LEU A 464 -11.72 -17.55 -2.82
CA LEU A 464 -11.25 -16.80 -3.96
C LEU A 464 -11.59 -17.49 -5.30
N ASN A 465 -11.42 -18.81 -5.38
CA ASN A 465 -11.77 -19.56 -6.58
C ASN A 465 -13.27 -19.52 -6.87
N LYS A 466 -14.13 -19.56 -5.85
CA LYS A 466 -15.58 -19.40 -6.03
C LYS A 466 -15.93 -18.00 -6.54
N MET A 467 -15.28 -16.95 -6.02
CA MET A 467 -15.43 -15.59 -6.53
C MET A 467 -15.04 -15.50 -8.01
N ARG A 468 -13.89 -16.09 -8.41
CA ARG A 468 -13.45 -16.17 -9.81
C ARG A 468 -14.49 -16.88 -10.69
N GLN A 469 -14.95 -18.06 -10.29
CA GLN A 469 -15.93 -18.86 -11.05
C GLN A 469 -17.26 -18.13 -11.30
N SER A 470 -17.61 -17.20 -10.42
CA SER A 470 -18.84 -16.41 -10.53
C SER A 470 -18.68 -15.11 -11.32
N ALA A 471 -17.46 -14.75 -11.71
CA ALA A 471 -17.15 -13.46 -12.32
C ALA A 471 -17.33 -13.46 -13.85
N THR A 472 -17.54 -12.27 -14.42
CA THR A 472 -17.91 -12.06 -15.83
C THR A 472 -17.04 -12.80 -16.84
N TYR A 473 -15.71 -12.81 -16.65
CA TYR A 473 -14.78 -13.31 -17.65
C TYR A 473 -14.32 -14.75 -17.42
N TYR A 474 -14.70 -15.38 -16.30
CA TYR A 474 -14.29 -16.77 -16.04
C TYR A 474 -14.74 -17.73 -17.17
N PRO A 475 -13.87 -18.67 -17.61
CA PRO A 475 -12.55 -19.01 -17.06
C PRO A 475 -11.36 -18.19 -17.58
N THR A 476 -11.58 -17.24 -18.48
CA THR A 476 -10.51 -16.52 -19.19
C THR A 476 -10.38 -15.09 -18.68
N VAL A 477 -9.21 -14.68 -18.17
CA VAL A 477 -9.04 -13.31 -17.69
C VAL A 477 -9.01 -12.28 -18.83
N ASN A 478 -9.58 -11.11 -18.57
CA ASN A 478 -9.35 -9.91 -19.37
C ASN A 478 -7.99 -9.31 -19.04
N SER A 479 -7.23 -8.87 -20.05
CA SER A 479 -5.87 -8.35 -19.89
C SER A 479 -5.75 -7.05 -19.08
N SER A 480 -6.85 -6.33 -18.84
CA SER A 480 -6.88 -5.05 -18.12
C SER A 480 -7.82 -5.04 -16.91
N TYR A 481 -8.70 -6.05 -16.80
CA TYR A 481 -9.81 -6.08 -15.85
C TYR A 481 -9.97 -7.44 -15.13
N GLY A 482 -9.02 -8.35 -15.30
CA GLY A 482 -9.01 -9.63 -14.60
C GLY A 482 -10.23 -10.49 -14.90
N TYR A 483 -10.80 -11.11 -13.87
CA TYR A 483 -12.03 -11.89 -13.97
C TYR A 483 -13.30 -11.04 -14.12
N GLY A 484 -13.19 -9.71 -13.99
CA GLY A 484 -14.29 -8.77 -14.13
C GLY A 484 -15.22 -8.70 -12.91
N ASN A 485 -16.47 -8.34 -13.15
CA ASN A 485 -17.45 -8.16 -12.08
C ASN A 485 -17.90 -9.50 -11.50
N ILE A 486 -17.93 -9.60 -10.16
CA ILE A 486 -18.41 -10.78 -9.46
C ILE A 486 -19.95 -10.79 -9.46
N ASN A 487 -20.55 -11.89 -9.91
CA ASN A 487 -21.97 -12.17 -9.70
C ASN A 487 -22.16 -12.81 -8.32
N VAL A 488 -22.58 -12.00 -7.35
CA VAL A 488 -22.53 -12.38 -5.93
C VAL A 488 -23.54 -13.47 -5.60
N LEU A 489 -24.72 -13.46 -6.23
CA LEU A 489 -25.70 -14.54 -6.08
C LEU A 489 -25.11 -15.89 -6.50
N LYS A 490 -24.44 -15.96 -7.67
CA LYS A 490 -23.76 -17.18 -8.12
C LYS A 490 -22.61 -17.59 -7.20
N ALA A 491 -21.97 -16.63 -6.52
CA ALA A 491 -20.85 -16.90 -5.62
C ALA A 491 -21.30 -17.56 -4.30
N VAL A 492 -22.56 -17.34 -3.87
CA VAL A 492 -23.13 -17.88 -2.61
C VAL A 492 -24.11 -19.06 -2.80
N GLN A 493 -24.35 -19.46 -4.05
CA GLN A 493 -25.03 -20.71 -4.43
C GLN A 493 -24.01 -21.81 -4.65
#